data_AF-A0A957IUP7-F1
#
_entry.id   AF-A0A957IUP7-F1
#
_cell.length_a   1.000
_cell.length_b   1.000
_cell.length_c   1.000
_cell.angle_alpha   90.00
_cell.angle_beta   90.00
_cell.angle_gamma   90.00
#
_symmetry.space_group_name_H-M   'P 1'
#
loop_
_entity.id
_entity.type
_entity.pdbx_description
1 polymer ?
#
loop_
_entity_poly.entity_id
_entity_poly.type
_entity_poly.pdbx_seq_one_letter_code
_entity_poly.pdbx_strand_id
1 'polypeptide(L)' 'MRDENNPIVLLSGDQWHIVDDSRQSTLARCGQPIRQRRAHSRLKTIGLENLCPKCRVLVEDQ' A
#
# COMPACT_ATOMS: atom_id res chain seq x y z
N MET A 1 -6.25 4.92 20.34
CA MET A 1 -4.91 5.23 19.82
C MET A 1 -4.97 5.05 18.32
N ARG A 2 -5.05 6.15 17.53
CA ARG A 2 -5.05 6.04 16.07
C ARG A 2 -3.65 5.58 15.68
N ASP A 3 -3.57 4.43 15.03
CA ASP A 3 -2.34 3.93 14.46
C ASP A 3 -2.05 4.75 13.19
N GLU A 4 -1.66 6.02 13.38
CA GLU A 4 -1.44 6.99 12.31
C GLU A 4 -0.29 6.55 11.38
N ASN A 5 0.50 5.55 11.80
CA ASN A 5 1.60 4.95 11.05
C ASN A 5 1.23 3.63 10.36
N ASN A 6 -0.05 3.23 10.30
CA ASN A 6 -0.46 2.00 9.62
C ASN A 6 -1.20 2.27 8.29
N PRO A 7 -0.45 2.51 7.19
CA PRO A 7 -1.03 2.88 5.91
C PRO A 7 -1.96 1.81 5.36
N ILE A 8 -2.93 2.27 4.57
CA ILE A 8 -3.81 1.39 3.79
C ILE A 8 -3.00 0.86 2.61
N VAL A 9 -3.09 -0.45 2.40
CA VAL A 9 -2.43 -1.12 1.28
C VAL A 9 -3.47 -1.82 0.43
N LEU A 10 -3.19 -1.90 -0.87
CA LEU A 10 -4.05 -2.52 -1.85
C LEU A 10 -3.23 -3.43 -2.77
N LEU A 11 -3.69 -4.66 -2.93
CA LEU A 11 -3.10 -5.67 -3.79
C LEU A 11 -3.48 -5.40 -5.24
N SER A 12 -2.48 -5.09 -6.06
CA SER A 12 -2.62 -4.90 -7.51
C SER A 12 -1.66 -5.81 -8.27
N GLY A 13 -2.22 -6.73 -9.05
CA GLY A 13 -1.47 -7.85 -9.61
C GLY A 13 -1.09 -8.85 -8.51
N ASP A 14 0.20 -9.00 -8.26
CA ASP A 14 0.81 -9.84 -7.23
C ASP A 14 1.47 -9.03 -6.10
N GLN A 15 1.38 -7.69 -6.16
CA GLN A 15 2.13 -6.83 -5.26
C GLN A 15 1.24 -5.87 -4.48
N TRP A 16 1.60 -5.64 -3.20
CA TRP A 16 0.89 -4.69 -2.34
C TRP A 16 1.44 -3.28 -2.48
N HIS A 17 0.54 -2.33 -2.63
CA HIS A 17 0.88 -0.91 -2.80
C HIS A 17 0.21 -0.06 -1.73
N ILE A 18 0.91 0.93 -1.21
CA ILE A 18 0.30 1.93 -0.31
C ILE A 18 -0.61 2.83 -1.14
N VAL A 19 -1.82 3.05 -0.64
CA VAL A 19 -2.82 3.94 -1.21
C VAL A 19 -3.37 4.87 -0.14
N ASP A 20 -3.83 6.05 -0.54
CA ASP A 20 -4.47 6.98 0.40
C ASP A 20 -5.91 6.52 0.73
N ASP A 21 -6.61 5.88 -0.21
CA ASP A 21 -7.94 5.32 -0.03
C ASP A 21 -8.12 3.99 -0.79
N SER A 22 -8.61 2.95 -0.11
CA SER A 22 -8.81 1.61 -0.70
C SER A 22 -9.81 1.54 -1.86
N ARG A 23 -10.76 2.46 -1.94
CA ARG A 23 -11.86 2.46 -2.92
C ARG A 23 -11.62 3.47 -4.03
N GLN A 24 -11.11 4.64 -3.68
CA GLN A 24 -11.00 5.77 -4.60
C GLN A 24 -9.63 5.90 -5.26
N SER A 25 -8.55 5.40 -4.64
CA SER A 25 -7.21 5.55 -5.22
C SER A 25 -7.08 4.81 -6.55
N THR A 26 -6.69 5.56 -7.59
CA THR A 26 -6.30 5.06 -8.92
C THR A 26 -4.79 4.96 -9.08
N LEU A 27 -4.03 5.60 -8.18
CA LEU A 27 -2.58 5.58 -8.09
C LEU A 27 -2.16 5.17 -6.67
N ALA A 28 -1.12 4.35 -6.59
CA ALA A 28 -0.38 4.11 -5.37
C ALA A 28 0.48 5.32 -5.01
N ARG A 29 0.87 5.45 -3.74
CA ARG A 29 1.83 6.46 -3.27
C ARG A 29 3.18 6.40 -3.99
N CYS A 30 3.60 5.23 -4.47
CA CYS A 30 4.81 5.09 -5.29
C CYS A 30 4.63 5.55 -6.75
N GLY A 31 3.50 6.16 -7.10
CA GLY A 31 3.15 6.58 -8.46
C GLY A 31 2.66 5.45 -9.37
N GLN A 32 2.53 4.22 -8.87
CA GLN A 32 2.14 3.09 -9.69
C GLN A 32 0.62 3.06 -9.92
N PRO A 33 0.14 2.94 -11.17
CA PRO A 33 -1.30 2.81 -11.43
C PRO A 33 -1.90 1.55 -10.82
N ILE A 34 -2.99 1.70 -10.09
CA ILE A 34 -3.78 0.60 -9.55
C ILE A 34 -4.73 0.13 -10.66
N ARG A 35 -4.31 -0.90 -11.40
CA ARG A 35 -5.10 -1.44 -12.52
C ARG A 35 -6.04 -2.56 -12.09
N GLN A 36 -5.68 -3.31 -11.05
CA GLN A 36 -6.47 -4.45 -10.57
C GLN A 36 -6.62 -4.33 -9.06
N ARG A 37 -7.84 -4.09 -8.55
CA ARG A 37 -8.09 -4.04 -7.10
C ARG A 37 -8.52 -5.42 -6.60
N ARG A 38 -7.56 -6.23 -6.15
CA ARG A 38 -7.84 -7.61 -5.72
C ARG A 38 -8.23 -7.71 -4.25
N ALA A 39 -7.51 -6.98 -3.40
CA ALA A 39 -7.73 -6.94 -1.96
C ALA A 39 -7.21 -5.63 -1.38
N HIS A 40 -7.74 -5.21 -0.23
CA HIS A 40 -7.17 -4.14 0.56
C HIS A 40 -6.92 -4.64 1.99
N SER A 41 -5.91 -4.09 2.64
CA SER A 41 -5.51 -4.46 3.99
C SER A 41 -4.77 -3.30 4.65
N ARG A 42 -4.11 -3.59 5.77
CA ARG A 42 -3.21 -2.67 6.46
C ARG A 42 -1.77 -3.16 6.36
N LEU A 43 -0.81 -2.24 6.30
CA LEU A 43 0.61 -2.59 6.19
C LEU A 43 1.05 -3.56 7.29
N LYS A 44 0.67 -3.30 8.55
CA LYS A 44 0.99 -4.21 9.68
C LYS A 44 0.43 -5.62 9.52
N THR A 45 -0.66 -5.80 8.77
CA THR A 45 -1.29 -7.12 8.56
C THR A 45 -0.55 -7.93 7.50
N ILE A 46 -0.05 -7.27 6.45
CA ILE A 46 0.64 -7.96 5.36
C ILE A 46 2.16 -8.08 5.59
N GLY A 47 2.76 -7.25 6.43
CA GLY A 47 4.22 -7.17 6.56
C GLY A 47 4.88 -6.30 5.48
N LEU A 48 6.01 -5.68 5.82
CA LEU A 48 6.79 -4.80 4.93
C LEU A 48 7.40 -5.56 3.74
N GLU A 49 7.71 -6.83 3.93
CA GLU A 49 8.29 -7.73 2.95
C GLU A 49 7.36 -8.02 1.77
N ASN A 50 6.04 -7.87 1.95
CA ASN A 50 5.03 -8.08 0.91
C ASN A 50 4.70 -6.81 0.12
N LEU A 51 5.26 -5.67 0.54
CA LEU A 51 5.05 -4.37 -0.10
C LEU A 51 5.88 -4.25 -1.37
N CYS A 52 5.42 -3.46 -2.33
CA CYS A 52 6.24 -3.17 -3.51
C CYS A 52 7.53 -2.43 -3.10
N PRO A 53 8.68 -2.69 -3.75
CA PRO A 53 9.96 -2.10 -3.39
C PRO A 53 9.92 -0.57 -3.29
N LYS A 54 9.20 0.10 -4.19
CA LYS A 54 9.08 1.56 -4.16
C LYS A 54 8.28 2.06 -2.95
N CYS A 55 7.17 1.41 -2.62
CA CYS A 55 6.40 1.77 -1.41
C CYS A 55 7.18 1.43 -0.13
N ARG A 56 8.02 0.40 -0.16
CA ARG A 56 8.85 0.02 0.97
C ARG A 56 9.87 1.10 1.31
N VAL A 57 10.58 1.61 0.31
CA VAL A 57 11.51 2.74 0.48
C VAL A 57 10.79 3.95 1.10
N LEU A 58 9.58 4.28 0.64
CA LEU A 58 8.81 5.40 1.19
C LEU A 58 8.44 5.24 2.67
N VAL A 59 8.37 4.00 3.18
CA VAL A 59 8.07 3.75 4.61
C VAL A 59 9.35 3.66 5.43
N GLU A 60 10.44 3.12 4.87
CA GLU A 60 11.73 3.03 5.55
C GLU A 60 12.45 4.38 5.68
N ASP A 61 12.11 5.37 4.82
CA ASP A 61 12.67 6.73 4.83
C ASP A 61 11.90 7.73 5.74
N GLN A 62 10.86 7.27 6.44
CA GLN A 62 10.04 8.06 7.39
C GLN A 62 10.37 7.73 8.85
#